data_AF-A0A4P9Z2I8-F1
#
_entry.id   AF-A0A4P9Z2I8-F1
#
_cell.length_a   1.000
_cell.length_b   1.000
_cell.length_c   1.000
_cell.angle_alpha   90.00
_cell.angle_beta   90.00
_cell.angle_gamma   90.00
#
_symmetry.space_group_name_H-M   'P 1'
#
loop_
_entity.id
_entity.type
_entity.pdbx_description
1 polymer ?
#
loop_
_entity_poly.entity_id
_entity_poly.type
_entity_poly.pdbx_seq_one_letter_code
_entity_poly.pdbx_strand_id
1 'polypeptide(L)'
;YHVHKMPVPSDGNCTATGGHLDPHGRNGTTCTSTTLDQCEVGDLSGKFGKIEVRDKGARAALPFIFEDPTLPMSGENSIIGRSVVVHAPNGTRIGCGNI
;
A
#
# COMPACT_ATOMS: atom_id res chain seq x y z
N TYR A 1 -0.43 4.24 2.22
CA TYR A 1 0.60 3.18 2.10
C TYR A 1 -0.03 2.09 1.28
N HIS A 2 0.71 1.52 0.35
CA HIS A 2 0.11 0.71 -0.70
C HIS A 2 1.01 -0.48 -1.03
N VAL A 3 0.41 -1.56 -1.52
CA VAL A 3 1.16 -2.59 -2.23
C VAL A 3 1.48 -2.06 -3.63
N HIS A 4 2.76 -2.12 -4.02
CA HIS A 4 3.25 -1.69 -5.32
C HIS A 4 3.50 -2.87 -6.25
N LYS A 5 3.61 -2.61 -7.56
CA LYS A 5 3.70 -3.66 -8.59
C LYS A 5 4.97 -4.51 -8.48
N MET A 6 6.12 -3.89 -8.21
CA MET A 6 7.43 -4.55 -8.25
C MET A 6 8.02 -4.69 -6.84
N PRO A 7 8.90 -5.67 -6.60
CA PRO A 7 9.71 -5.71 -5.39
C PRO A 7 10.63 -4.50 -5.30
N VAL A 8 11.07 -4.17 -4.08
CA VAL A 8 12.16 -3.25 -3.81
C VAL A 8 13.47 -3.88 -4.33
N PRO A 9 14.19 -3.23 -5.26
CA PRO A 9 15.50 -3.68 -5.73
C PRO A 9 16.56 -3.67 -4.62
N SER A 10 17.71 -4.28 -4.89
CA SER A 10 18.81 -4.42 -3.94
C SER A 10 19.41 -3.10 -3.45
N ASP A 11 19.24 -2.01 -4.21
CA ASP A 11 19.69 -0.66 -3.84
C ASP A 11 18.69 0.08 -2.94
N GLY A 12 17.55 -0.53 -2.60
CA GLY A 12 16.54 0.05 -1.73
C GLY A 12 15.70 1.16 -2.38
N ASN A 13 15.80 1.35 -3.71
CA ASN A 13 15.09 2.44 -4.38
C ASN A 13 13.58 2.22 -4.42
N CYS A 14 12.85 2.89 -3.53
CA CYS A 14 11.39 2.79 -3.48
C CYS A 14 10.69 3.27 -4.76
N THR A 15 11.33 4.07 -5.62
CA THR A 15 10.73 4.51 -6.90
C THR A 15 10.63 3.36 -7.89
N ALA A 16 11.57 2.41 -7.83
CA ALA A 16 11.62 1.25 -8.72
C ALA A 16 10.50 0.23 -8.48
N THR A 17 9.75 0.35 -7.38
CA THR A 17 8.59 -0.51 -7.11
C THR A 17 7.42 -0.27 -8.09
N GLY A 18 7.50 0.78 -8.92
CA GLY A 18 6.48 1.12 -9.91
C GLY A 18 5.25 1.79 -9.28
N GLY A 19 4.10 1.71 -9.95
CA GLY A 19 2.82 2.21 -9.42
C GLY A 19 2.19 1.27 -8.40
N HIS A 20 1.00 1.62 -7.92
CA HIS A 20 0.20 0.77 -7.05
C HIS A 20 -0.21 -0.53 -7.76
N LEU A 21 -0.42 -1.60 -7.01
CA LEU A 21 -0.99 -2.84 -7.53
C LEU A 21 -2.48 -2.62 -7.85
N ASP A 22 -2.77 -2.37 -9.12
CA ASP A 22 -4.11 -2.17 -9.64
C ASP A 22 -4.34 -2.98 -10.93
N PRO A 23 -4.56 -4.31 -10.81
CA PRO A 23 -4.79 -5.17 -11.96
C PRO A 23 -6.15 -4.92 -12.64
N HIS A 24 -7.04 -4.15 -12.02
CA HIS A 24 -8.40 -3.89 -12.52
C HIS A 24 -8.61 -2.46 -13.01
N GLY A 25 -7.57 -1.61 -12.97
CA GLY A 25 -7.63 -0.22 -13.47
C GLY A 25 -8.62 0.66 -12.72
N ARG A 26 -8.74 0.48 -11.39
CA ARG A 26 -9.64 1.22 -10.52
C ARG A 26 -9.21 2.67 -10.26
N ASN A 27 -7.91 2.98 -10.31
CA ASN A 27 -7.35 4.33 -10.12
C ASN A 27 -7.76 5.03 -8.79
N GLY A 28 -8.13 4.29 -7.75
CA GLY A 28 -8.30 4.78 -6.38
C GLY A 28 -9.42 5.81 -6.11
N THR A 29 -10.31 6.10 -7.07
CA THR A 29 -11.26 7.23 -6.96
C THR A 29 -12.39 7.06 -5.95
N THR A 30 -12.77 5.84 -5.58
CA THR A 30 -13.91 5.55 -4.68
C THR A 30 -13.57 4.51 -3.61
N CYS A 31 -12.31 4.44 -3.20
CA CYS A 31 -11.84 3.42 -2.28
C CYS A 31 -12.16 3.74 -0.81
N THR A 32 -13.01 2.92 -0.17
CA THR A 32 -13.28 2.94 1.28
C THR A 32 -13.46 1.52 1.80
N SER A 33 -13.56 1.36 3.13
CA SER A 33 -13.85 0.07 3.77
C SER A 33 -15.19 -0.56 3.37
N THR A 34 -16.10 0.22 2.78
CA THR A 34 -17.42 -0.25 2.33
C THR A 34 -17.49 -0.53 0.82
N THR A 35 -16.45 -0.18 0.06
CA THR A 35 -16.37 -0.29 -1.41
C THR A 35 -15.07 -0.98 -1.84
N LEU A 36 -14.66 -2.01 -1.11
CA LEU A 36 -13.37 -2.70 -1.29
C LEU A 36 -13.17 -3.22 -2.72
N ASP A 37 -14.24 -3.65 -3.40
CA ASP A 37 -14.22 -4.14 -4.77
C ASP A 37 -13.91 -3.06 -5.82
N GLN A 38 -14.09 -1.78 -5.45
CA GLN A 38 -13.77 -0.61 -6.27
C GLN A 38 -12.38 -0.04 -5.98
N CYS A 39 -11.70 -0.52 -4.95
CA CYS A 39 -10.34 -0.10 -4.63
C CYS A 39 -9.33 -0.70 -5.60
N GLU A 40 -8.20 -0.01 -5.77
CA GLU A 40 -6.99 -0.69 -6.23
C GLU A 40 -6.68 -1.82 -5.24
N VAL A 41 -6.28 -2.99 -5.74
CA VAL A 41 -5.97 -4.14 -4.89
C VAL A 41 -4.94 -3.77 -3.81
N GLY A 42 -3.95 -2.96 -4.18
CA GLY A 42 -2.92 -2.48 -3.27
C GLY A 42 -3.26 -1.26 -2.41
N ASP A 43 -4.42 -0.61 -2.53
CA ASP A 43 -4.73 0.61 -1.77
C ASP A 43 -5.16 0.35 -0.33
N LEU A 44 -4.21 -0.03 0.51
CA LEU A 44 -4.48 -0.34 1.92
C LEU A 44 -4.94 0.88 2.72
N SER A 45 -4.38 2.06 2.43
CA SER A 45 -4.75 3.28 3.18
C SER A 45 -6.09 3.86 2.80
N GLY A 46 -6.56 3.70 1.57
CA GLY A 46 -7.93 4.04 1.17
C GLY A 46 -8.93 3.09 1.83
N LYS A 47 -8.64 1.79 1.84
CA LYS A 47 -9.50 0.76 2.45
C LYS A 47 -9.63 0.91 3.97
N PHE A 48 -8.51 1.09 4.67
CA PHE A 48 -8.47 0.93 6.14
C PHE A 48 -7.97 2.15 6.91
N GLY A 49 -7.71 3.25 6.21
CA GLY A 49 -7.24 4.50 6.81
C GLY A 49 -5.73 4.69 6.70
N LYS A 50 -5.30 5.93 6.92
CA LYS A 50 -3.89 6.33 6.81
C LYS A 50 -3.13 5.96 8.09
N ILE A 51 -1.81 5.82 7.96
CA ILE A 51 -0.93 5.71 9.14
C ILE A 51 -1.03 6.99 9.96
N GLU A 52 -1.37 6.86 11.23
CA GLU A 52 -1.41 7.97 12.18
C GLU A 52 -0.20 7.94 13.11
N VAL A 53 0.33 9.11 13.43
CA VAL A 53 1.40 9.31 14.42
C VAL A 53 0.84 10.14 15.57
N ARG A 54 1.16 9.77 16.82
CA ARG A 54 0.60 10.45 18.01
C ARG A 54 0.89 11.95 18.00
N ASP A 55 2.15 12.31 17.80
CA ASP A 55 2.63 13.68 17.91
C ASP A 55 3.63 13.99 16.78
N LYS A 56 3.70 15.27 16.35
CA LYS A 56 4.71 15.75 15.39
C LYS A 56 6.11 15.65 16.02
N GLY A 57 6.80 14.53 15.77
CA GLY A 57 8.11 14.20 16.35
C GLY A 57 8.21 12.76 16.84
N ALA A 58 7.09 12.05 16.94
CA ALA A 58 7.08 10.62 17.23
C ALA A 58 7.81 9.84 16.12
N ARG A 59 8.69 8.93 16.51
CA ARG A 59 9.39 8.01 15.59
C ARG A 59 8.61 6.73 15.31
N ALA A 60 7.37 6.64 15.80
CA ALA A 60 6.52 5.47 15.69
C ALA A 60 5.09 5.85 15.32
N ALA A 61 4.50 5.06 14.43
CA ALA A 61 3.09 5.08 14.15
C ALA A 61 2.29 4.48 15.31
N LEU A 62 1.01 4.85 15.41
CA LEU A 62 0.05 4.08 16.18
C LEU A 62 -0.10 2.68 15.58
N PRO A 63 -0.23 1.62 16.40
CA PRO A 63 -0.52 0.29 15.89
C PRO A 63 -1.94 0.27 15.32
N PHE A 64 -2.11 -0.38 14.16
CA PHE A 64 -3.41 -0.64 13.56
C PHE A 64 -3.40 -2.06 12.96
N ILE A 65 -4.55 -2.72 13.05
CA ILE A 65 -4.76 -4.08 12.57
C ILE A 65 -6.06 -4.06 11.75
N PHE A 66 -6.02 -4.69 10.58
CA PHE A 66 -7.17 -4.83 9.69
C PHE A 66 -7.06 -6.16 8.93
N GLU A 67 -8.19 -6.61 8.41
CA GLU A 67 -8.28 -7.78 7.52
C GLU A 67 -8.77 -7.31 6.15
N ASP A 68 -8.03 -7.66 5.10
CA ASP A 68 -8.40 -7.34 3.72
C ASP A 68 -8.76 -8.63 2.96
N PRO A 69 -10.05 -8.90 2.73
CA PRO A 69 -10.47 -10.10 1.98
C PRO A 69 -10.16 -10.01 0.49
N THR A 70 -9.71 -8.85 0.00
CA THR A 70 -9.44 -8.59 -1.43
C THR A 70 -7.95 -8.64 -1.78
N LEU A 71 -7.05 -8.86 -0.81
CA LEU A 71 -5.62 -9.03 -1.05
C LEU A 71 -5.31 -10.47 -1.48
N PRO A 72 -4.95 -10.73 -2.74
CA PRO A 72 -4.64 -12.07 -3.21
C PRO A 72 -3.28 -12.53 -2.67
N MET A 73 -3.25 -13.72 -2.07
CA MET A 73 -2.01 -14.37 -1.59
C MET A 73 -1.42 -15.35 -2.62
N SER A 74 -2.12 -15.60 -3.72
CA SER A 74 -1.72 -16.52 -4.79
C SER A 74 -2.26 -16.08 -6.15
N GLY A 75 -1.78 -16.71 -7.23
CA GLY A 75 -2.12 -16.36 -8.60
C GLY A 75 -1.35 -15.15 -9.14
N GLU A 76 -1.68 -14.75 -10.37
CA GLU A 76 -0.98 -13.70 -11.12
C GLU A 76 -0.99 -12.33 -10.41
N ASN A 77 -2.10 -12.03 -9.73
CA ASN A 77 -2.27 -10.78 -9.00
C ASN A 77 -1.75 -10.84 -7.56
N SER A 78 -1.16 -11.98 -7.13
CA SER A 78 -0.66 -12.17 -5.77
C SER A 78 0.24 -11.03 -5.30
N ILE A 79 0.16 -10.68 -4.02
CA ILE A 79 1.05 -9.71 -3.38
C ILE A 79 2.44 -10.28 -3.03
N ILE A 80 2.59 -11.61 -3.05
CA ILE A 80 3.86 -12.27 -2.75
C ILE A 80 4.90 -11.90 -3.81
N GLY A 81 6.11 -11.51 -3.37
CA GLY A 81 7.18 -11.06 -4.27
C GLY A 81 7.02 -9.61 -4.76
N ARG A 82 6.10 -8.85 -4.14
CA ARG A 82 5.93 -7.42 -4.38
C ARG A 82 6.46 -6.61 -3.19
N SER A 83 6.02 -5.37 -3.05
CA SER A 83 6.46 -4.48 -1.98
C SER A 83 5.33 -3.66 -1.39
N VAL A 84 5.50 -3.25 -0.13
CA VAL A 84 4.70 -2.19 0.50
C VAL A 84 5.49 -0.89 0.45
N VAL A 85 4.84 0.21 0.10
CA VAL A 85 5.41 1.57 0.12
C VAL A 85 4.61 2.47 1.05
N VAL A 86 5.33 3.19 1.91
CA VAL A 86 4.78 4.25 2.76
C VAL A 86 5.05 5.60 2.10
N HIS A 87 4.03 6.45 2.08
CA HIS A 87 4.10 7.78 1.49
C HIS A 87 3.90 8.87 2.54
N ALA A 88 4.61 9.98 2.38
CA ALA A 88 4.27 11.22 3.05
C ALA A 88 2.95 11.81 2.47
N PRO A 89 2.31 12.78 3.14
CA PRO A 89 1.04 13.35 2.68
C PRO A 89 1.08 13.96 1.26
N ASN A 90 2.26 14.39 0.80
CA ASN A 90 2.48 14.93 -0.54
C ASN A 90 2.76 13.84 -1.61
N GLY A 91 2.66 12.55 -1.25
CA GLY A 91 2.89 11.42 -2.15
C GLY A 91 4.35 10.95 -2.24
N THR A 92 5.31 11.67 -1.66
CA THR A 92 6.72 11.25 -1.62
C THR A 92 6.84 9.88 -0.93
N ARG A 93 7.54 8.93 -1.56
CA ARG A 93 7.86 7.62 -0.97
C ARG A 93 8.89 7.81 0.14
N ILE A 94 8.56 7.45 1.38
CA ILE A 94 9.42 7.63 2.56
C ILE A 94 9.99 6.32 3.12
N GLY A 95 9.48 5.19 2.64
CA GLY A 95 9.98 3.88 3.00
C GLY A 95 9.27 2.79 2.19
N CYS A 96 9.94 1.67 2.02
CA CYS A 96 9.39 0.51 1.33
C CYS A 96 10.02 -0.79 1.84
N GLY A 97 9.35 -1.92 1.63
CA GLY A 97 9.84 -3.24 2.00
C GLY A 97 9.21 -4.33 1.14
N ASN A 98 9.94 -5.42 0.94
CA ASN A 98 9.46 -6.59 0.20
C ASN A 98 8.46 -7.40 1.03
N ILE A 99 7.50 -8.00 0.32
CA ILE A 99 6.51 -8.97 0.85
C ILE A 99 6.97 -10.38 0.52
#